data_AF-A0A0M3IUC8-F1
#
_entry.id   AF-A0A0M3IUC8-F1
#
_cell.length_a   1.000
_cell.length_b   1.000
_cell.length_c   1.000
_cell.angle_alpha   90.00
_cell.angle_beta   90.00
_cell.angle_gamma   90.00
#
_symmetry.space_group_name_H-M   'P 1'
#
loop_
_entity.id
_entity.type
_entity.pdbx_description
1 polymer ?
#
loop_
_entity_poly.entity_id
_entity_poly.type
_entity_poly.pdbx_seq_one_letter_code
_entity_poly.pdbx_strand_id
1 'polypeptide(L)'
;MLSIGLGGAMANLFLRYTTENVNLTTVEIDAAIVEVAKKYFGYVEDERQHCVVGDGVQFLSESVRKVIIQLFVSENSFAGNKFDVILLDACKNTEKVVLCPVEAFLEKSVIQSMVQTLSKDGLSFQHIPFVHVFLSNAMIITGNGIFR
;
A
#
# COMPACT_ATOMS: atom_id res chain seq x y z
N MET A 1 0.06 6.58 4.98
CA MET A 1 -0.01 5.10 4.83
C MET A 1 -0.28 4.77 3.37
N LEU A 2 0.35 3.71 2.85
CA LEU A 2 0.15 3.20 1.49
C LEU A 2 -0.66 1.91 1.55
N SER A 3 -1.67 1.77 0.69
CA SER A 3 -2.41 0.54 0.45
C SER A 3 -2.29 0.19 -1.03
N ILE A 4 -1.88 -1.03 -1.35
CA ILE A 4 -1.77 -1.51 -2.73
C ILE A 4 -2.80 -2.62 -2.91
N GLY A 5 -3.77 -2.38 -3.79
CA GLY A 5 -5.04 -3.12 -3.86
C GLY A 5 -6.13 -2.40 -3.05
N LEU A 6 -7.17 -1.93 -3.74
CA LEU A 6 -8.36 -1.34 -3.12
C LEU A 6 -9.43 -2.41 -2.90
N GLY A 7 -9.68 -3.24 -3.93
CA GLY A 7 -10.79 -4.20 -3.92
C GLY A 7 -12.12 -3.54 -3.55
N GLY A 8 -12.84 -4.12 -2.58
CA GLY A 8 -14.09 -3.55 -2.05
C GLY A 8 -13.91 -2.38 -1.08
N ALA A 9 -12.69 -1.86 -0.89
CA ALA A 9 -12.34 -0.75 0.00
C ALA A 9 -12.58 -0.96 1.51
N MET A 10 -12.93 -2.17 1.96
CA MET A 10 -13.29 -2.42 3.36
C MET A 10 -12.18 -2.08 4.36
N ALA A 11 -10.93 -2.46 4.06
CA ALA A 11 -9.79 -2.13 4.90
C ALA A 11 -9.57 -0.61 4.98
N ASN A 12 -9.64 0.08 3.84
CA ASN A 12 -9.44 1.52 3.72
C ASN A 12 -10.53 2.29 4.50
N LEU A 13 -11.78 1.88 4.33
CA LEU A 13 -12.92 2.45 5.06
C LEU A 13 -12.80 2.23 6.57
N PHE A 14 -12.45 1.01 6.99
CA PHE A 14 -12.22 0.70 8.40
C PHE A 14 -11.12 1.56 9.00
N LEU A 15 -9.96 1.66 8.34
CA LEU A 15 -8.82 2.45 8.80
C LEU A 15 -9.17 3.94 8.87
N ARG A 16 -9.83 4.48 7.83
CA ARG A 16 -10.28 5.87 7.83
C ARG A 16 -11.29 6.16 8.93
N TYR A 17 -12.21 5.24 9.21
CA TYR A 17 -13.22 5.42 10.26
C TYR A 17 -12.63 5.33 11.67
N THR A 18 -11.73 4.38 11.91
CA THR A 18 -11.19 4.07 13.25
C THR A 18 -9.96 4.88 13.63
N THR A 19 -9.28 5.51 12.67
CA THR A 19 -8.01 6.22 12.91
C THR A 19 -8.14 7.69 12.49
N GLU A 20 -8.25 8.60 13.46
CA GLU A 20 -8.48 10.04 13.18
C GLU A 20 -7.39 10.65 12.29
N ASN A 21 -6.11 10.35 12.54
CA ASN A 21 -4.97 10.95 11.84
C ASN A 21 -4.37 10.08 10.72
N VAL A 22 -5.21 9.33 9.99
CA VAL A 22 -4.74 8.56 8.84
C VAL A 22 -4.84 9.37 7.55
N ASN A 23 -3.78 9.32 6.74
CA ASN A 23 -3.78 9.73 5.34
C ASN A 23 -3.45 8.50 4.47
N LEU A 24 -4.44 7.99 3.76
CA LEU A 24 -4.38 6.78 2.95
C LEU A 24 -4.16 7.13 1.48
N THR A 25 -3.00 6.73 0.95
CA THR A 25 -2.80 6.62 -0.50
C THR A 25 -3.10 5.18 -0.90
N THR A 26 -4.13 4.97 -1.70
CA THR A 26 -4.45 3.64 -2.25
C THR A 26 -3.99 3.56 -3.70
N VAL A 27 -3.38 2.45 -4.11
CA VAL A 27 -3.02 2.19 -5.51
C VAL A 27 -3.80 0.96 -5.98
N GLU A 28 -4.65 1.14 -6.97
CA GLU A 28 -5.49 0.09 -7.54
C GLU A 28 -5.23 -0.02 -9.04
N ILE A 29 -5.01 -1.23 -9.54
CA ILE A 29 -4.66 -1.44 -10.94
C ILE A 29 -5.88 -1.33 -11.86
N ASP A 30 -7.07 -1.67 -11.35
CA ASP A 30 -8.30 -1.67 -12.14
C ASP A 30 -9.21 -0.47 -11.80
N ALA A 31 -9.31 0.46 -12.76
CA ALA A 31 -10.20 1.62 -12.65
C ALA A 31 -11.67 1.23 -12.38
N ALA A 32 -12.15 0.11 -12.92
CA ALA A 32 -13.52 -0.34 -12.71
C ALA A 32 -13.76 -0.74 -11.24
N ILE A 33 -12.76 -1.31 -10.56
CA ILE A 33 -12.84 -1.61 -9.13
C ILE A 33 -12.96 -0.33 -8.31
N VAL A 34 -12.22 0.71 -8.66
CA VAL A 34 -12.33 2.03 -8.01
C VAL A 34 -13.73 2.62 -8.18
N GLU A 35 -14.30 2.56 -9.38
CA GLU A 35 -15.66 3.05 -9.65
C GLU A 35 -16.71 2.24 -8.89
N VAL A 36 -16.56 0.91 -8.81
CA VAL A 36 -17.45 0.05 -8.02
C VAL A 36 -17.35 0.40 -6.53
N ALA A 37 -16.15 0.60 -5.99
CA ALA A 37 -15.95 0.97 -4.59
C ALA A 37 -16.61 2.30 -4.24
N LYS A 38 -16.48 3.31 -5.12
CA LYS A 38 -17.14 4.61 -4.95
C LYS A 38 -18.65 4.49 -5.01
N LYS A 39 -19.17 3.77 -6.01
CA LYS A 39 -20.60 3.72 -6.30
C LYS A 39 -21.39 2.83 -5.34
N TYR A 40 -20.81 1.73 -4.88
CA TYR A 40 -21.53 0.68 -4.16
C TYR A 40 -21.02 0.43 -2.74
N PHE A 41 -19.74 0.71 -2.44
CA PHE A 41 -19.15 0.42 -1.13
C PHE A 41 -18.89 1.66 -0.27
N GLY A 42 -19.22 2.86 -0.77
CA GLY A 42 -19.12 4.10 0.00
C GLY A 42 -17.68 4.63 0.13
N TYR A 43 -16.77 4.22 -0.75
CA TYR A 43 -15.43 4.80 -0.83
C TYR A 43 -15.51 6.26 -1.29
N VAL A 44 -14.91 7.17 -0.51
CA VAL A 44 -14.94 8.62 -0.77
C VAL A 44 -13.52 9.16 -0.71
N GLU A 45 -13.07 9.84 -1.77
CA GLU A 45 -11.78 10.52 -1.77
C GLU A 45 -11.90 11.91 -1.12
N ASP A 46 -10.97 12.24 -0.23
CA ASP A 46 -10.89 13.48 0.53
C ASP A 46 -9.45 13.72 1.05
N GLU A 47 -9.25 14.68 1.95
CA GLU A 47 -7.92 14.96 2.53
C GLU A 47 -7.28 13.78 3.29
N ARG A 48 -8.06 12.78 3.71
CA ARG A 48 -7.62 11.63 4.53
C ARG A 48 -7.52 10.34 3.73
N GLN A 49 -8.13 10.24 2.56
CA GLN A 49 -7.91 9.11 1.65
C GLN A 49 -8.04 9.50 0.18
N HIS A 50 -7.20 8.92 -0.67
CA HIS A 50 -7.28 9.08 -2.12
C HIS A 50 -6.84 7.79 -2.81
N CYS A 51 -7.25 7.64 -4.08
CA CYS A 51 -6.94 6.48 -4.90
C CYS A 51 -6.18 6.89 -6.16
N VAL A 52 -5.07 6.23 -6.40
CA VAL A 52 -4.29 6.30 -7.63
C VAL A 52 -4.61 5.06 -8.44
N VAL A 53 -5.16 5.24 -9.64
CA VAL A 53 -5.33 4.13 -10.58
C VAL A 53 -3.98 3.88 -11.24
N GLY A 54 -3.40 2.69 -11.06
CA GLY A 54 -2.12 2.33 -11.65
C GLY A 54 -1.49 1.08 -11.07
N ASP A 55 -0.34 0.73 -11.64
CA ASP A 55 0.45 -0.42 -11.19
C ASP A 55 1.20 -0.09 -9.88
N GLY A 56 0.99 -0.91 -8.84
CA GLY A 56 1.61 -0.70 -7.53
C GLY A 56 3.14 -0.87 -7.52
N VAL A 57 3.70 -1.72 -8.38
CA VAL A 57 5.15 -1.89 -8.53
C VAL A 57 5.76 -0.63 -9.15
N GLN A 58 5.12 -0.10 -10.20
CA GLN A 58 5.55 1.17 -10.82
C GLN A 58 5.44 2.32 -9.82
N PHE A 59 4.33 2.40 -9.08
CA PHE A 59 4.13 3.41 -8.06
C PHE A 59 5.22 3.39 -6.98
N LEU A 60 5.62 2.19 -6.51
CA LEU A 60 6.73 2.03 -5.56
C LEU A 60 8.06 2.51 -6.15
N SER A 61 8.37 2.12 -7.38
CA SER A 61 9.59 2.56 -8.08
C SER A 61 9.66 4.09 -8.22
N GLU A 62 8.55 4.71 -8.62
CA GLU A 62 8.45 6.16 -8.69
C GLU A 62 8.57 6.82 -7.32
N SER A 63 7.97 6.23 -6.29
CA SER A 63 8.04 6.73 -4.92
C SER A 63 9.47 6.73 -4.39
N VAL A 64 10.23 5.65 -4.64
CA VAL A 64 11.68 5.59 -4.34
C VAL A 64 12.42 6.72 -5.06
N ARG A 65 12.18 6.90 -6.36
CA ARG A 65 12.84 7.96 -7.15
C ARG A 65 12.54 9.34 -6.57
N LYS A 66 11.30 9.60 -6.16
CA LYS A 66 10.89 10.87 -5.53
C LYS A 66 11.59 11.08 -4.18
N VAL A 67 11.68 10.04 -3.34
CA VAL A 67 12.42 10.08 -2.08
C VAL A 67 13.90 10.38 -2.32
N ILE A 68 14.53 9.73 -3.31
CA ILE A 68 15.94 9.95 -3.65
C ILE A 68 16.16 11.39 -4.14
N ILE A 69 15.34 11.88 -5.07
CA ILE A 69 15.46 13.25 -5.57
C ILE A 69 15.31 14.27 -4.44
N GLN A 70 14.39 14.05 -3.50
CA GLN A 70 14.23 14.92 -2.33
C GLN A 70 15.48 14.95 -1.44
N LEU A 71 16.27 13.87 -1.39
CA LEU A 71 17.56 13.87 -0.66
C LEU A 71 18.63 14.72 -1.36
N PHE A 72 18.56 14.87 -2.68
CA PHE A 72 19.54 15.63 -3.47
C PHE A 72 19.11 17.08 -3.73
N VAL A 73 17.82 17.41 -3.62
CA VAL A 73 17.28 18.76 -3.86
C VAL A 73 16.92 19.41 -2.52
N SER A 74 17.65 20.47 -2.15
CA SER A 74 17.51 21.24 -0.90
C SER A 74 16.26 22.15 -0.83
N GLU A 75 15.20 21.89 -1.61
CA GLU A 75 14.02 22.77 -1.63
C GLU A 75 12.71 22.03 -1.31
N ASN A 76 11.92 22.69 -0.47
CA ASN A 76 10.75 22.23 0.29
C ASN A 76 9.46 21.99 -0.54
N SER A 77 9.56 21.62 -1.81
CA SER A 77 8.39 21.71 -2.71
C SER A 77 7.89 20.39 -3.29
N PHE A 78 8.57 19.26 -3.06
CA PHE A 78 8.09 17.98 -3.57
C PHE A 78 8.09 16.90 -2.49
N ALA A 79 6.92 16.62 -1.92
CA ALA A 79 6.77 15.65 -0.86
C ALA A 79 7.05 14.22 -1.38
N GLY A 80 8.31 13.80 -1.36
CA GLY A 80 8.71 12.40 -1.44
C GLY A 80 8.24 11.70 -0.17
N ASN A 81 6.96 11.34 -0.12
CA ASN A 81 6.35 10.81 1.09
C ASN A 81 6.87 9.41 1.37
N LYS A 82 7.61 9.27 2.47
CA LYS A 82 7.77 7.98 3.13
C LYS A 82 6.46 7.60 3.81
N PHE A 83 6.18 6.31 3.87
CA PHE A 83 4.96 5.78 4.47
C PHE A 83 5.26 5.11 5.80
N ASP A 84 4.47 5.39 6.83
CA ASP A 84 4.60 4.70 8.13
C ASP A 84 4.06 3.28 8.08
N VAL A 85 3.12 3.00 7.18
CA VAL A 85 2.59 1.66 6.98
C VAL A 85 2.37 1.41 5.50
N ILE A 86 2.74 0.21 5.05
CA ILE A 86 2.37 -0.33 3.73
C ILE A 86 1.46 -1.56 3.95
N LEU A 87 0.24 -1.48 3.44
CA LEU A 87 -0.69 -2.61 3.35
C LEU A 87 -0.64 -3.16 1.92
N LEU A 88 -0.20 -4.41 1.76
CA LEU A 88 -0.12 -5.08 0.48
C LEU A 88 -1.25 -6.11 0.35
N ASP A 89 -2.24 -5.80 -0.50
CA ASP A 89 -3.40 -6.62 -0.84
C ASP A 89 -3.61 -6.67 -2.37
N ALA A 90 -2.51 -6.83 -3.11
CA ALA A 90 -2.51 -6.86 -4.57
C ALA A 90 -2.64 -8.30 -5.06
N CYS A 91 -3.88 -8.78 -5.21
CA CYS A 91 -4.16 -10.15 -5.59
C CYS A 91 -4.39 -10.33 -7.10
N LYS A 92 -4.04 -11.51 -7.62
CA LYS A 92 -4.50 -11.99 -8.92
C LYS A 92 -5.43 -13.17 -8.71
N ASN A 93 -6.72 -12.95 -8.99
CA ASN A 93 -7.72 -14.00 -8.92
C ASN A 93 -7.94 -14.60 -10.30
N THR A 94 -7.78 -15.90 -10.39
CA THR A 94 -8.18 -16.72 -11.52
C THR A 94 -9.19 -17.75 -11.02
N GLU A 95 -9.93 -18.40 -11.93
CA GLU A 95 -10.91 -19.44 -11.54
C GLU A 95 -10.31 -20.57 -10.70
N LYS A 96 -8.99 -20.80 -10.78
CA LYS A 96 -8.29 -21.93 -10.16
C LYS A 96 -7.40 -21.52 -8.98
N VAL A 97 -6.89 -20.30 -8.98
CA VAL A 97 -5.87 -19.83 -8.04
C VAL A 97 -6.14 -18.39 -7.65
N VAL A 98 -6.14 -18.15 -6.34
CA VAL A 98 -6.02 -16.83 -5.73
C VAL A 98 -4.56 -16.66 -5.34
N LEU A 99 -3.87 -15.72 -5.98
CA LEU A 99 -2.48 -15.39 -5.68
C LEU A 99 -2.43 -14.03 -4.99
N CYS A 100 -2.08 -14.02 -3.71
CA CYS A 100 -2.04 -12.83 -2.87
C CYS A 100 -0.77 -12.80 -2.00
N PRO A 101 0.13 -11.82 -2.19
CA PRO A 101 0.16 -10.87 -3.29
C PRO A 101 0.58 -11.53 -4.61
N VAL A 102 0.38 -10.83 -5.74
CA VAL A 102 0.93 -11.23 -7.03
C VAL A 102 2.46 -11.30 -6.98
N GLU A 103 3.04 -12.28 -7.68
CA GLU A 103 4.47 -12.61 -7.67
C GLU A 103 5.40 -11.41 -7.89
N ALA A 104 4.98 -10.41 -8.66
CA ALA A 104 5.73 -9.19 -8.89
C ALA A 104 6.12 -8.47 -7.58
N PHE A 105 5.28 -8.52 -6.54
CA PHE A 105 5.60 -7.92 -5.24
C PHE A 105 6.54 -8.77 -4.38
N LEU A 106 6.79 -10.03 -4.77
CA LEU A 106 7.74 -10.93 -4.12
C LEU A 106 9.15 -10.79 -4.69
N GLU A 107 9.31 -10.06 -5.80
CA GLU A 107 10.62 -9.77 -6.36
C GLU A 107 11.47 -8.94 -5.39
N LYS A 108 12.75 -9.32 -5.25
CA LYS A 108 13.68 -8.68 -4.31
C LYS A 108 13.79 -7.16 -4.54
N SER A 109 13.80 -6.72 -5.79
CA SER A 109 13.82 -5.30 -6.19
C SER A 109 12.60 -4.53 -5.69
N VAL A 110 11.42 -5.15 -5.76
CA VAL A 110 10.15 -4.55 -5.32
C VAL A 110 10.07 -4.54 -3.79
N ILE A 111 10.50 -5.61 -3.13
CA ILE A 111 10.65 -5.65 -1.67
C ILE A 111 11.59 -4.53 -1.19
N GLN A 112 12.73 -4.35 -1.85
CA GLN A 112 13.65 -3.25 -1.55
C GLN A 112 13.01 -1.89 -1.74
N SER A 113 12.19 -1.72 -2.79
CA SER A 113 11.46 -0.48 -3.02
C SER A 113 10.47 -0.20 -1.90
N MET A 114 9.71 -1.22 -1.45
CA MET A 114 8.82 -1.11 -0.29
C MET A 114 9.59 -0.64 0.96
N VAL A 115 10.71 -1.29 1.28
CA VAL A 115 11.56 -0.92 2.43
C VAL A 115 12.10 0.52 2.31
N GLN A 116 12.55 0.94 1.13
CA GLN A 116 13.08 2.29 0.91
C GLN A 116 12.01 3.38 1.06
N THR A 117 10.77 3.06 0.70
CA THR A 117 9.61 3.95 0.86
C THR A 117 9.01 3.97 2.27
N LEU A 118 9.41 3.07 3.17
CA LEU A 118 8.98 3.14 4.58
C LEU A 118 9.67 4.29 5.31
N SER A 119 8.96 4.90 6.27
CA SER A 119 9.56 5.82 7.25
C SER A 119 10.52 5.06 8.18
N LYS A 120 11.37 5.78 8.94
CA LYS A 120 12.36 5.13 9.82
C LYS A 120 11.73 4.19 10.85
N ASP A 121 10.48 4.47 11.22
CA ASP A 121 9.68 3.68 12.18
C ASP A 121 8.56 2.89 11.48
N GLY A 122 8.60 2.80 10.14
CA GLY A 122 7.51 2.27 9.34
C GLY A 122 7.41 0.74 9.34
N LEU A 123 6.18 0.22 9.20
CA LEU A 123 5.86 -1.21 9.25
C LEU A 123 5.21 -1.68 7.93
N SER A 124 5.69 -2.80 7.35
CA SER A 124 5.05 -3.43 6.18
C SER A 124 4.23 -4.64 6.57
N PHE A 125 2.97 -4.72 6.13
CA PHE A 125 2.10 -5.87 6.31
C PHE A 125 1.77 -6.53 4.96
N GLN A 126 1.94 -7.85 4.88
CA GLN A 126 1.45 -8.68 3.79
C GLN A 126 0.21 -9.44 4.29
N HIS A 127 -0.94 -9.32 3.63
CA HIS A 127 -2.15 -10.00 4.10
C HIS A 127 -2.24 -11.45 3.62
N ILE A 128 -2.68 -12.32 4.53
CA ILE A 128 -2.97 -13.76 4.39
C ILE A 128 -4.50 -13.88 4.13
N PRO A 129 -4.98 -14.86 3.34
CA PRO A 129 -6.26 -14.81 2.60
C PRO A 129 -7.58 -14.79 3.40
N PHE A 130 -7.57 -14.50 4.72
CA PHE A 130 -8.79 -14.31 5.51
C PHE A 130 -8.58 -13.14 6.49
N VAL A 131 -9.44 -12.12 6.36
CA VAL A 131 -9.49 -10.89 7.14
C VAL A 131 -9.20 -11.11 8.63
N HIS A 132 -8.15 -10.47 9.15
CA HIS A 132 -8.05 -10.06 10.56
C HIS A 132 -7.05 -8.90 10.69
N VAL A 133 -7.58 -7.72 10.97
CA VAL A 133 -6.82 -6.54 11.39
C VAL A 133 -6.35 -6.76 12.83
N PHE A 134 -5.05 -6.62 13.09
CA PHE A 134 -4.53 -6.49 14.46
C PHE A 134 -3.54 -5.33 14.56
N LEU A 135 -3.78 -4.50 15.57
CA LEU A 135 -3.01 -3.34 15.97
C LEU A 135 -1.81 -3.73 16.84
N SER A 136 -0.74 -2.96 16.63
CA SER A 136 0.42 -2.73 17.49
C SER A 136 1.51 -3.82 17.58
N ASN A 137 2.75 -3.30 17.46
CA ASN A 137 4.06 -3.91 17.66
C ASN A 137 4.56 -4.86 16.55
N ALA A 138 5.23 -4.23 15.58
CA ALA A 138 6.33 -4.76 14.77
C ALA A 138 6.37 -6.29 14.57
N MET A 139 5.81 -6.78 13.47
CA MET A 139 6.20 -8.08 12.94
C MET A 139 6.01 -8.15 11.43
N ILE A 140 7.12 -8.06 10.70
CA ILE A 140 7.21 -8.47 9.30
C ILE A 140 7.39 -9.99 9.32
N ILE A 141 6.36 -10.75 8.96
CA ILE A 141 6.50 -12.18 8.66
C ILE A 141 6.51 -12.34 7.14
N THR A 142 7.69 -12.52 6.56
CA THR A 142 7.85 -13.18 5.27
C THR A 142 8.35 -14.59 5.52
N GLY A 143 7.69 -15.58 4.90
CA GLY A 143 8.15 -16.97 4.91
C GLY A 143 9.62 -17.06 4.48
N ASN A 144 10.45 -17.59 5.38
CA ASN A 144 11.87 -17.88 5.23
C ASN A 144 12.83 -16.69 5.05
N GLY A 145 12.89 -15.81 6.05
CA GLY A 145 14.09 -15.00 6.27
C GLY A 145 13.85 -13.77 7.13
N ILE A 146 14.26 -13.82 8.40
CA ILE A 146 14.32 -12.65 9.27
C ILE A 146 15.52 -11.80 8.82
N PHE A 147 15.27 -10.62 8.28
CA PHE A 147 16.30 -9.58 8.18
C PHE A 147 16.33 -8.82 9.52
N ARG A 148 17.49 -8.86 10.18
CA ARG A 148 17.82 -8.05 11.36
C ARG A 148 18.24 -6.65 10.95
#